data_AF-A0A1V6ITV9-F1
#
_entry.id   AF-A0A1V6ITV9-F1
#
_cell.length_a   1.000
_cell.length_b   1.000
_cell.length_c   1.000
_cell.angle_alpha   90.00
_cell.angle_beta   90.00
_cell.angle_gamma   90.00
#
_symmetry.space_group_name_H-M   'P 1'
#
loop_
_entity.id
_entity.type
_entity.pdbx_description
1 polymer ?
#
loop_
_entity_poly.entity_id
_entity_poly.type
_entity_poly.pdbx_seq_one_letter_code
_entity_poly.pdbx_strand_id
1 'polypeptide(L)'
;MKKKKQFRKRRIIVTIVIITIVTIVYYQIDYKRHFISNNNNTEFITIWQRIGNDCYIVPGKYYWIFAPKDNFIKTVNYRNYIGIVWNTEDKYSYKISIYNKFKVIDLETDICVYSSNDSLLLEYQILESLDIQRGKRIKNPKADSLKRVYDYDYVDLNRIYGIKVHDYK
;
A
#
# COMPACT_ATOMS: atom_id res chain seq x y z
N MET A 1 -27.79 -48.76 -9.95
CA MET A 1 -27.19 -47.50 -10.50
C MET A 1 -27.46 -46.22 -9.70
N LYS A 2 -28.64 -46.01 -9.09
CA LYS A 2 -28.99 -44.74 -8.39
C LYS A 2 -28.07 -44.37 -7.20
N LYS A 3 -27.66 -45.34 -6.36
CA LYS A 3 -26.78 -45.09 -5.19
C LYS A 3 -25.39 -44.53 -5.55
N LYS A 4 -24.74 -45.01 -6.63
CA LYS A 4 -23.44 -44.47 -7.11
C LYS A 4 -23.54 -43.00 -7.54
N LYS A 5 -24.66 -42.60 -8.15
CA LYS A 5 -24.93 -41.21 -8.58
C LYS A 5 -25.13 -40.28 -7.37
N GLN A 6 -25.77 -40.76 -6.31
CA GLN A 6 -25.99 -40.01 -5.07
C GLN A 6 -24.69 -39.81 -4.26
N PHE A 7 -23.82 -40.82 -4.19
CA PHE A 7 -22.52 -40.71 -3.54
C PHE A 7 -21.59 -39.72 -4.25
N ARG A 8 -21.57 -39.68 -5.58
CA ARG A 8 -20.79 -38.70 -6.36
C ARG A 8 -21.25 -37.27 -6.08
N LYS A 9 -22.56 -37.01 -5.99
CA LYS A 9 -23.11 -35.70 -5.64
C LYS A 9 -22.68 -35.23 -4.25
N ARG A 10 -22.72 -36.12 -3.24
CA ARG A 10 -22.27 -35.78 -1.87
C ARG A 10 -20.79 -35.40 -1.80
N ARG A 11 -19.92 -36.12 -2.53
CA ARG A 11 -18.48 -35.79 -2.59
C ARG A 11 -18.23 -34.41 -3.22
N ILE A 12 -18.92 -34.10 -4.32
CA ILE A 12 -18.81 -32.79 -4.97
C ILE A 12 -19.23 -31.67 -4.03
N ILE A 13 -20.35 -31.83 -3.31
CA ILE A 13 -20.83 -30.83 -2.34
C ILE A 13 -19.80 -30.61 -1.24
N VAL A 14 -19.25 -31.68 -0.66
CA VAL A 14 -18.22 -31.57 0.39
C VAL A 14 -16.97 -30.86 -0.14
N THR A 15 -16.52 -31.18 -1.35
CA THR A 15 -15.36 -30.51 -1.97
C THR A 15 -15.61 -29.01 -2.16
N ILE A 16 -16.79 -28.62 -2.66
CA ILE A 16 -17.15 -27.21 -2.82
C ILE A 16 -17.15 -26.48 -1.48
N VAL A 17 -17.74 -27.09 -0.44
CA VAL A 17 -17.77 -26.51 0.92
C VAL A 17 -16.36 -26.28 1.46
N ILE A 18 -15.46 -27.26 1.30
CA ILE A 18 -14.07 -27.13 1.74
C ILE A 18 -13.36 -26.00 1.00
N ILE A 19 -13.49 -25.95 -0.33
CA ILE A 19 -12.90 -24.87 -1.14
C ILE A 19 -13.40 -23.52 -0.65
N THR A 20 -14.72 -23.35 -0.48
CA THR A 20 -15.31 -22.10 0.02
C THR A 20 -14.75 -21.68 1.38
N ILE A 21 -14.61 -22.61 2.32
CA ILE A 21 -14.03 -22.32 3.64
C ILE A 21 -12.58 -21.86 3.50
N VAL A 22 -11.77 -22.57 2.70
CA VAL A 22 -10.36 -22.20 2.45
C VAL A 22 -10.26 -20.81 1.83
N THR A 23 -11.12 -20.47 0.86
CA THR A 23 -11.12 -19.14 0.23
C THR A 23 -11.52 -18.04 1.21
N ILE A 24 -12.51 -18.28 2.09
CA ILE A 24 -12.93 -17.32 3.12
C ILE A 24 -11.80 -17.08 4.12
N VAL A 25 -11.15 -18.15 4.60
CA VAL A 25 -10.02 -18.06 5.52
C VAL A 25 -8.86 -17.31 4.87
N TYR A 26 -8.54 -17.64 3.61
CA TYR A 26 -7.52 -16.93 2.84
C TYR A 26 -7.83 -15.43 2.73
N TYR A 27 -9.08 -15.08 2.40
CA TYR A 27 -9.52 -13.70 2.27
C TYR A 27 -9.35 -12.91 3.58
N GLN A 28 -9.69 -13.50 4.73
CA GLN A 28 -9.58 -12.84 6.02
C GLN A 28 -8.13 -12.61 6.48
N ILE A 29 -7.22 -13.52 6.14
CA ILE A 29 -5.87 -13.49 6.70
C ILE A 29 -4.86 -12.77 5.79
N ASP A 30 -4.90 -12.99 4.47
CA ASP A 30 -3.82 -12.60 3.55
C ASP A 30 -4.26 -11.60 2.46
N TYR A 31 -5.57 -11.37 2.30
CA TYR A 31 -6.12 -10.37 1.36
C TYR A 31 -6.19 -8.96 2.00
N LYS A 32 -5.12 -8.50 2.65
CA LYS A 32 -5.05 -7.14 3.21
C LYS A 32 -4.44 -6.16 2.20
N ARG A 33 -5.23 -5.84 1.16
CA ARG A 33 -4.85 -4.87 0.11
C ARG A 33 -5.59 -3.55 0.31
N HIS A 34 -4.83 -2.47 0.17
CA HIS A 34 -5.31 -1.10 0.28
C HIS A 34 -4.95 -0.37 -0.99
N PHE A 35 -5.97 0.23 -1.61
CA PHE A 35 -5.79 1.06 -2.80
C PHE A 35 -5.82 2.50 -2.35
N ILE A 36 -4.78 3.25 -2.69
CA ILE A 36 -4.66 4.68 -2.42
C ILE A 36 -4.63 5.36 -3.78
N SER A 37 -5.34 6.47 -3.90
CA SER A 37 -5.37 7.27 -5.11
C SER A 37 -5.09 8.72 -4.80
N ASN A 38 -4.65 9.44 -5.83
CA ASN A 38 -4.67 10.89 -5.82
C ASN A 38 -6.12 11.42 -5.72
N ASN A 39 -6.28 12.69 -5.38
CA ASN A 39 -7.57 13.37 -5.19
C ASN A 39 -8.50 13.26 -6.42
N ASN A 40 -7.91 13.16 -7.62
CA ASN A 40 -8.66 13.05 -8.88
C ASN A 40 -8.99 11.60 -9.26
N ASN A 41 -8.55 10.60 -8.49
CA ASN A 41 -8.74 9.17 -8.75
C ASN A 41 -8.21 8.70 -10.13
N THR A 42 -7.17 9.35 -10.65
CA THR A 42 -6.54 8.99 -11.93
C THR A 42 -5.38 8.04 -11.74
N GLU A 43 -4.65 8.18 -10.63
CA GLU A 43 -3.49 7.35 -10.29
C GLU A 43 -3.79 6.54 -9.04
N PHE A 44 -3.21 5.34 -8.96
CA PHE A 44 -3.45 4.41 -7.86
C PHE A 44 -2.15 3.74 -7.43
N ILE A 45 -2.08 3.40 -6.14
CA ILE A 45 -1.06 2.54 -5.55
C ILE A 45 -1.77 1.45 -4.76
N THR A 46 -1.31 0.22 -4.91
CA THR A 46 -1.73 -0.90 -4.08
C THR A 46 -0.70 -1.17 -3.00
N ILE A 47 -1.11 -1.06 -1.74
CA ILE A 47 -0.35 -1.52 -0.59
C ILE A 47 -0.93 -2.87 -0.16
N TRP A 48 -0.12 -3.91 -0.30
CA TRP A 48 -0.50 -5.28 0.02
C TRP A 48 0.30 -5.81 1.20
N GLN A 49 -0.36 -5.92 2.34
CA GLN A 49 0.21 -6.54 3.53
C GLN A 49 0.02 -8.06 3.47
N ARG A 50 1.11 -8.81 3.58
CA ARG A 50 1.12 -10.27 3.66
C ARG A 50 1.39 -10.76 5.07
N ILE A 51 1.00 -12.01 5.30
CA ILE A 51 1.48 -12.79 6.45
C ILE A 51 3.03 -12.88 6.39
N GLY A 52 3.69 -12.88 7.54
CA GLY A 52 5.15 -12.99 7.62
C GLY A 52 5.89 -11.65 7.57
N ASN A 53 5.20 -10.55 7.86
CA ASN A 53 5.74 -9.19 7.91
C ASN A 53 6.16 -8.60 6.55
N ASP A 54 5.80 -9.25 5.44
CA ASP A 54 6.06 -8.73 4.09
C ASP A 54 4.99 -7.73 3.65
N CYS A 55 5.42 -6.66 2.98
CA CYS A 55 4.55 -5.67 2.35
C CYS A 55 4.99 -5.42 0.91
N TYR A 56 4.04 -5.41 -0.02
CA TYR A 56 4.27 -5.03 -1.41
C TYR A 56 3.57 -3.71 -1.71
N ILE A 57 4.30 -2.76 -2.28
CA ILE A 57 3.75 -1.51 -2.80
C ILE A 57 3.85 -1.61 -4.32
N VAL A 58 2.70 -1.65 -4.97
CA VAL A 58 2.58 -1.90 -6.42
C VAL A 58 1.93 -0.68 -7.07
N PRO A 59 2.53 -0.12 -8.14
CA PRO A 59 1.88 0.92 -8.93
C PRO A 59 0.58 0.41 -9.56
N GLY A 60 -0.45 1.24 -9.56
CA GLY A 60 -1.78 0.88 -10.04
C GLY A 60 -2.59 0.01 -9.08
N LYS A 61 -3.73 -0.48 -9.56
CA LYS A 61 -4.60 -1.41 -8.82
C LYS A 61 -4.21 -2.86 -9.10
N TYR A 62 -3.70 -3.54 -8.09
CA TYR A 62 -3.26 -4.93 -8.18
C TYR A 62 -4.25 -5.88 -7.49
N TYR A 63 -4.97 -6.66 -8.30
CA TYR A 63 -6.02 -7.58 -7.83
C TYR A 63 -5.59 -9.05 -7.80
N TRP A 64 -4.39 -9.36 -8.32
CA TRP A 64 -3.97 -10.73 -8.51
C TRP A 64 -3.68 -11.43 -7.18
N ILE A 65 -4.00 -12.72 -7.11
CA ILE A 65 -3.94 -13.51 -5.86
C ILE A 65 -2.50 -13.79 -5.43
N PHE A 66 -1.57 -13.87 -6.38
CA PHE A 66 -0.15 -14.13 -6.12
C PHE A 66 0.65 -12.83 -6.00
N ALA A 67 1.78 -12.88 -5.29
CA ALA A 67 2.70 -11.74 -5.18
C ALA A 67 3.12 -11.22 -6.56
N PRO A 68 3.32 -9.90 -6.74
CA PRO A 68 3.87 -9.36 -7.97
C PRO A 68 5.27 -9.95 -8.22
N LYS A 69 5.61 -10.14 -9.49
CA LYS A 69 6.93 -10.65 -9.91
C LYS A 69 7.90 -9.51 -10.23
N ASP A 70 7.37 -8.39 -10.69
CA ASP A 70 8.04 -7.20 -11.19
C ASP A 70 7.20 -5.95 -10.88
N ASN A 71 7.78 -4.77 -11.13
CA ASN A 71 7.17 -3.46 -10.92
C ASN A 71 6.59 -3.24 -9.51
N PHE A 72 7.42 -3.46 -8.48
CA PHE A 72 6.98 -3.25 -7.10
C PHE A 72 8.11 -2.88 -6.15
N ILE A 73 7.71 -2.38 -4.99
CA ILE A 73 8.60 -2.14 -3.85
C ILE A 73 8.23 -3.12 -2.75
N LYS A 74 9.22 -3.92 -2.31
CA LYS A 74 9.09 -4.80 -1.16
C LYS A 74 9.57 -4.10 0.11
N THR A 75 8.77 -4.08 1.15
CA THR A 75 9.14 -3.60 2.48
C THR A 75 8.50 -4.46 3.57
N VAL A 76 8.50 -4.00 4.81
CA VAL A 76 7.93 -4.70 5.96
C VAL A 76 6.67 -4.01 6.48
N ASN A 77 5.74 -4.76 7.07
CA ASN A 77 4.50 -4.21 7.63
C ASN A 77 4.72 -3.44 8.94
N TYR A 78 5.48 -4.04 9.87
CA TYR A 78 5.59 -3.55 11.23
C TYR A 78 6.35 -2.23 11.33
N ARG A 79 5.78 -1.26 12.07
CA ARG A 79 6.36 0.07 12.32
C ARG A 79 6.82 0.78 11.05
N ASN A 80 6.05 0.64 9.97
CA ASN A 80 6.36 1.28 8.71
C ASN A 80 5.38 2.41 8.38
N TYR A 81 5.93 3.46 7.81
CA TYR A 81 5.21 4.66 7.43
C TYR A 81 5.58 5.00 6.01
N ILE A 82 4.56 5.27 5.20
CA ILE A 82 4.73 5.62 3.80
C ILE A 82 4.19 7.03 3.59
N GLY A 83 4.99 7.90 3.00
CA GLY A 83 4.55 9.20 2.50
C GLY A 83 4.42 9.12 0.99
N ILE A 84 3.37 9.70 0.43
CA ILE A 84 3.15 9.74 -1.03
C ILE A 84 2.86 11.18 -1.40
N VAL A 85 3.50 11.66 -2.48
CA VAL A 85 3.19 12.93 -3.13
C VAL A 85 2.77 12.62 -4.55
N TRP A 86 1.52 12.90 -4.89
CA TRP A 86 0.96 12.61 -6.21
C TRP A 86 1.23 13.74 -7.20
N ASN A 87 0.98 15.00 -6.82
CA ASN A 87 1.20 16.12 -7.73
C ASN A 87 2.67 16.55 -7.68
N THR A 88 3.51 15.85 -8.43
CA THR A 88 4.91 16.25 -8.62
C THR A 88 5.01 17.32 -9.72
N GLU A 89 6.02 18.19 -9.63
CA GLU A 89 6.30 19.20 -10.67
C GLU A 89 7.26 18.67 -11.75
N ASP A 90 7.68 17.42 -11.66
CA ASP A 90 8.69 16.82 -12.54
C ASP A 90 8.11 15.65 -13.35
N LYS A 91 9.00 14.80 -13.91
CA LYS A 91 8.60 13.72 -14.81
C LYS A 91 7.97 12.51 -14.09
N TYR A 92 7.94 12.48 -12.76
CA TYR A 92 7.46 11.32 -12.01
C TYR A 92 5.94 11.40 -11.82
N SER A 93 5.24 10.28 -12.03
CA SER A 93 3.82 10.15 -11.69
C SER A 93 3.57 10.46 -10.22
N TYR A 94 4.40 9.91 -9.34
CA TYR A 94 4.37 10.23 -7.91
C TYR A 94 5.72 9.96 -7.27
N LYS A 95 5.93 10.58 -6.10
CA LYS A 95 7.08 10.31 -5.24
C LYS A 95 6.62 9.65 -3.96
N ILE A 96 7.37 8.64 -3.52
CA ILE A 96 7.03 7.83 -2.35
C ILE A 96 8.22 7.75 -1.41
N SER A 97 7.97 7.90 -0.12
CA SER A 97 8.96 7.67 0.92
C SER A 97 8.56 6.48 1.76
N ILE A 98 9.53 5.65 2.12
CA ILE A 98 9.31 4.46 2.95
C ILE A 98 10.24 4.55 4.14
N TYR A 99 9.68 4.49 5.34
CA TYR A 99 10.44 4.63 6.58
C TYR A 99 11.38 3.45 6.84
N ASN A 100 10.91 2.22 6.63
CA ASN A 100 11.74 1.04 6.83
C ASN A 100 12.58 0.70 5.60
N LYS A 101 13.53 -0.23 5.77
CA LYS A 101 14.25 -0.83 4.65
C LYS A 101 13.28 -1.37 3.60
N PHE A 102 13.62 -1.16 2.35
CA PHE A 102 12.85 -1.62 1.21
C PHE A 102 13.78 -2.10 0.10
N LYS A 103 13.22 -2.87 -0.83
CA LYS A 103 13.87 -3.31 -2.06
C LYS A 103 12.96 -2.95 -3.23
N VAL A 104 13.51 -2.23 -4.20
CA VAL A 104 12.84 -1.94 -5.47
C VAL A 104 13.09 -3.10 -6.42
N ILE A 105 12.06 -3.59 -7.10
CA ILE A 105 12.11 -4.73 -8.00
C ILE A 105 11.46 -4.32 -9.32
N ASP A 106 12.30 -4.12 -10.34
CA ASP A 106 11.93 -3.80 -11.72
C ASP A 106 10.82 -2.74 -11.83
N LEU A 107 10.95 -1.67 -11.03
CA LEU A 107 9.99 -0.57 -10.99
C LEU A 107 10.06 0.23 -12.29
N GLU A 108 8.91 0.41 -12.94
CA GLU A 108 8.83 1.28 -14.13
C GLU A 108 9.24 2.72 -13.76
N THR A 109 9.83 3.43 -14.73
CA THR A 109 10.74 4.57 -14.53
C THR A 109 10.13 5.86 -13.98
N ASP A 110 8.84 5.86 -13.65
CA ASP A 110 8.07 7.08 -13.41
C ASP A 110 7.74 7.28 -11.91
N ILE A 111 8.48 6.60 -11.03
CA ILE A 111 8.32 6.71 -9.57
C ILE A 111 9.66 6.97 -8.90
N CYS A 112 9.71 8.00 -8.05
CA CYS A 112 10.87 8.27 -7.21
C CYS A 112 10.65 7.74 -5.79
N VAL A 113 11.64 6.99 -5.26
CA VAL A 113 11.55 6.36 -3.94
C VAL A 113 12.60 6.90 -2.98
N TYR A 114 12.15 7.43 -1.83
CA TYR A 114 13.00 7.97 -0.78
C TYR A 114 13.12 6.97 0.37
N SER A 115 14.33 6.85 0.92
CA SER A 115 14.61 6.02 2.10
C SER A 115 14.28 6.67 3.43
N SER A 116 13.82 7.92 3.42
CA SER A 116 13.36 8.64 4.60
C SER A 116 12.18 9.51 4.26
N ASN A 117 11.13 9.45 5.08
CA ASN A 117 9.99 10.36 4.96
C ASN A 117 10.42 11.82 5.11
N ASP A 118 11.44 12.09 5.92
CA ASP A 118 11.88 13.47 6.14
C ASP A 118 12.51 14.08 4.88
N SER A 119 13.18 13.28 4.04
CA SER A 119 13.73 13.74 2.77
C SER A 119 12.63 14.18 1.80
N LEU A 120 11.55 13.40 1.69
CA LEU A 120 10.39 13.76 0.87
C LEU A 120 9.71 15.02 1.41
N LEU A 121 9.51 15.11 2.73
CA LEU A 121 8.86 16.26 3.35
C LEU A 121 9.68 17.55 3.22
N LEU A 122 11.01 17.46 3.25
CA LEU A 122 11.91 18.60 3.04
C LEU A 122 11.86 19.09 1.58
N GLU A 123 11.89 18.17 0.61
CA GLU A 123 11.87 18.52 -0.81
C GLU A 123 10.61 19.31 -1.19
N TYR A 124 9.45 18.88 -0.67
CA TYR A 124 8.18 19.57 -0.88
C TYR A 124 7.90 20.69 0.14
N GLN A 125 8.90 21.06 0.94
CA GLN A 125 8.84 22.14 1.94
C GLN A 125 7.71 21.98 2.97
N ILE A 126 7.15 20.77 3.11
CA ILE A 126 6.17 20.45 4.17
C ILE A 126 6.89 20.49 5.53
N LEU A 127 8.16 20.11 5.54
CA LEU A 127 9.09 20.30 6.65
C LEU A 127 10.07 21.41 6.27
N GLU A 128 10.29 22.34 7.17
CA GLU A 128 11.19 23.49 6.95
C GLU A 128 12.64 23.10 7.23
N SER A 129 12.87 22.43 8.36
CA SER A 129 14.21 21.93 8.72
C SER A 129 14.14 20.81 9.76
N LEU A 130 15.24 20.05 9.84
CA LEU A 130 15.46 19.02 10.85
C LEU A 130 16.50 19.50 11.85
N ASP A 131 16.11 19.61 13.12
CA ASP A 131 17.05 19.74 14.23
C ASP A 131 17.49 18.32 14.65
N ILE A 132 18.55 17.84 14.01
CA ILE A 132 19.08 16.49 14.23
C ILE A 132 19.55 16.31 15.68
N GLN A 133 20.14 17.34 16.28
CA GLN A 133 20.66 17.27 17.65
C GLN A 133 19.55 17.05 18.67
N ARG A 134 18.38 17.67 18.46
CA ARG A 134 17.23 17.54 19.35
C ARG A 134 16.21 16.50 18.88
N GLY A 135 16.45 15.85 17.74
CA GLY A 135 15.49 14.94 17.11
C GLY A 135 14.16 15.63 16.78
N LYS A 136 14.18 16.93 16.48
CA LYS A 136 12.96 17.74 16.31
C LYS A 136 12.74 18.12 14.85
N ARG A 137 11.51 17.88 14.38
CA ARG A 137 11.01 18.33 13.08
C ARG A 137 10.42 19.74 13.20
N ILE A 138 10.93 20.68 12.42
CA ILE A 138 10.39 22.04 12.33
C ILE A 138 9.47 22.07 11.10
N LYS A 139 8.17 22.19 11.33
CA LYS A 139 7.17 22.22 10.26
C LYS A 139 7.12 23.61 9.65
N ASN A 140 6.98 23.65 8.33
CA ASN A 140 6.68 24.89 7.62
C ASN A 140 5.30 25.43 8.08
N PRO A 141 5.14 26.73 8.37
CA PRO A 141 3.83 27.31 8.69
C PRO A 141 2.76 27.05 7.63
N LYS A 142 3.16 26.85 6.37
CA LYS A 142 2.28 26.54 5.24
C LYS A 142 2.10 25.04 4.98
N ALA A 143 2.63 24.15 5.83
CA ALA A 143 2.66 22.71 5.60
C ALA A 143 1.31 22.11 5.20
N ASP A 144 0.22 22.49 5.87
CA ASP A 144 -1.10 21.94 5.56
C ASP A 144 -1.64 22.42 4.20
N SER A 145 -1.28 23.63 3.77
CA SER A 145 -1.61 24.12 2.43
C SER A 145 -0.77 23.41 1.38
N LEU A 146 0.52 23.23 1.63
CA LEU A 146 1.42 22.49 0.73
C LEU A 146 0.99 21.03 0.55
N LYS A 147 0.57 20.36 1.62
CA LYS A 147 0.01 19.00 1.53
C LYS A 147 -1.21 18.91 0.63
N ARG A 148 -2.08 19.93 0.62
CA ARG A 148 -3.22 19.98 -0.30
C ARG A 148 -2.79 20.23 -1.74
N VAL A 149 -1.83 21.13 -1.95
CA VAL A 149 -1.29 21.45 -3.29
C VAL A 149 -0.65 20.22 -3.92
N TYR A 150 0.23 19.54 -3.18
CA TYR A 150 0.97 18.39 -3.66
C TYR A 150 0.21 17.08 -3.58
N ASP A 151 -1.01 17.11 -3.04
CA ASP A 151 -1.81 15.92 -2.78
C ASP A 151 -0.99 14.88 -2.00
N TYR A 152 -0.67 15.23 -0.76
CA TYR A 152 0.19 14.42 0.09
C TYR A 152 -0.63 13.44 0.92
N ASP A 153 -0.35 12.16 0.73
CA ASP A 153 -0.89 11.07 1.53
C ASP A 153 0.10 10.54 2.55
N TYR A 154 -0.41 10.15 3.71
CA TYR A 154 0.36 9.50 4.76
C TYR A 154 -0.30 8.20 5.19
N VAL A 155 0.49 7.13 5.14
CA VAL A 155 0.01 5.78 5.40
C VAL A 155 0.81 5.17 6.54
N ASP A 156 0.12 4.82 7.62
CA ASP A 156 0.68 4.04 8.72
C ASP A 156 0.30 2.56 8.55
N LEU A 157 1.25 1.74 8.11
CA LEU A 157 1.02 0.31 7.87
C LEU A 157 0.53 -0.44 9.12
N ASN A 158 0.77 0.08 10.33
CA ASN A 158 0.26 -0.54 11.56
C ASN A 158 -1.22 -0.27 11.80
N ARG A 159 -1.80 0.73 11.13
CA ARG A 159 -3.21 1.14 11.29
C ARG A 159 -4.09 0.68 10.14
N ILE A 160 -3.52 -0.04 9.19
CA ILE A 160 -4.20 -0.59 8.02
C ILE A 160 -5.09 -1.80 8.38
N TYR A 161 -5.06 -2.29 9.63
CA TYR A 161 -6.00 -3.31 10.09
C TYR A 161 -7.45 -2.78 10.09
N GLY A 162 -8.21 -3.24 9.11
CA GLY A 162 -9.63 -2.92 8.94
C GLY A 162 -9.88 -2.13 7.66
N ILE A 163 -11.00 -2.43 7.01
CA ILE A 163 -11.49 -1.65 5.87
C ILE A 163 -11.69 -0.21 6.35
N LYS A 164 -10.73 0.68 6.04
CA LYS A 164 -10.96 2.12 6.06
C LYS A 164 -11.13 2.56 4.62
N VAL A 165 -12.38 2.52 4.18
CA VAL A 165 -12.83 3.40 3.10
C VAL A 165 -12.77 4.80 3.70
N HIS A 166 -11.74 5.56 3.35
CA HIS A 166 -11.78 6.99 3.60
C HIS A 166 -12.70 7.60 2.54
N ASP A 167 -13.96 7.80 2.90
CA ASP A 167 -14.80 8.79 2.26
C ASP A 167 -14.27 10.16 2.67
N TYR A 168 -13.59 10.86 1.76
CA TYR A 168 -13.42 12.29 1.87
C TYR A 168 -14.68 12.94 1.27
N LYS A 169 -15.46 13.59 2.13
CA LYS A 169 -16.50 14.57 1.75
C LYS A 169 -15.86 15.90 1.40
#